data_AF-A0A127T1T9-F1
#
_entry.id   AF-A0A127T1T9-F1
#
_cell.length_a   1.000
_cell.length_b   1.000
_cell.length_c   1.000
_cell.angle_alpha   90.00
_cell.angle_beta   90.00
_cell.angle_gamma   90.00
#
_symmetry.space_group_name_H-M   'P 1'
#
loop_
_entity.id
_entity.type
_entity.pdbx_description
1 polymer ?
#
loop_
_entity_poly.entity_id
_entity_poly.type
_entity_poly.pdbx_seq_one_letter_code
_entity_poly.pdbx_strand_id
1 'polypeptide(L)'
;TDNGSCYRANETRQFARMLGLEPKNTAVRSPESNGIAESFVKTIKRDYISIMPKPDGLTAAKNLAEAFEHYNEWHPHSALGYR
;
A
#
# COMPACT_ATOMS: atom_id res chain seq x y z
N THR A 1 7.98 8.04 -1.94
CA THR A 1 8.11 6.69 -2.51
C THR A 1 9.54 6.22 -2.37
N ASP A 2 9.85 4.97 -2.67
CA ASP A 2 11.23 4.52 -2.76
C ASP A 2 11.95 5.04 -4.02
N ASN A 3 13.17 4.57 -4.22
CA ASN A 3 14.02 4.94 -5.36
C ASN A 3 13.83 4.03 -6.59
N GLY A 4 12.75 3.26 -6.65
CA GLY A 4 12.39 2.42 -7.78
C GLY A 4 12.31 3.21 -9.09
N SER A 5 12.70 2.57 -10.19
CA SER A 5 12.76 3.21 -11.51
C SER A 5 11.41 3.80 -11.93
N CYS A 6 10.29 3.12 -11.62
CA CYS A 6 8.94 3.59 -11.92
C CYS A 6 8.59 4.92 -11.23
N TYR A 7 9.07 5.16 -10.01
CA TYR A 7 8.84 6.41 -9.27
C TYR A 7 9.83 7.51 -9.65
N ARG A 8 10.97 7.14 -10.24
CA ARG A 8 11.97 8.08 -10.75
C ARG A 8 11.72 8.51 -12.20
N ALA A 9 10.91 7.75 -12.94
CA ALA A 9 10.53 8.05 -14.31
C ALA A 9 9.98 9.49 -14.44
N ASN A 10 10.35 10.16 -15.52
CA ASN A 10 10.04 11.58 -15.67
C ASN A 10 8.53 11.79 -15.86
N GLU A 11 7.87 10.89 -16.59
CA GLU A 11 6.42 10.92 -16.78
C GLU A 11 5.67 10.82 -15.44
N THR A 12 6.07 9.89 -14.57
CA THR A 12 5.49 9.71 -13.23
C THR A 12 5.62 10.98 -12.38
N ARG A 13 6.79 11.62 -12.39
CA ARG A 13 7.04 12.85 -11.62
C ARG A 13 6.29 14.05 -12.19
N GLN A 14 6.19 14.14 -13.51
CA GLN A 14 5.42 15.19 -14.18
C GLN A 14 3.93 15.03 -13.85
N PHE A 15 3.40 13.82 -13.93
CA PHE A 15 2.01 13.52 -13.60
C PHE A 15 1.68 13.88 -12.15
N ALA A 16 2.53 13.50 -11.19
CA ALA A 16 2.35 13.87 -9.78
C ALA A 16 2.30 15.40 -9.58
N ARG A 17 3.18 16.16 -10.26
CA ARG A 17 3.15 17.63 -10.22
C ARG A 17 1.89 18.22 -10.86
N MET A 18 1.37 17.63 -11.93
CA MET A 18 0.09 18.04 -12.53
C MET A 18 -1.08 17.87 -11.57
N LEU A 19 -1.02 16.86 -10.69
CA LEU A 19 -1.98 16.65 -9.61
C LEU A 19 -1.75 17.57 -8.39
N GLY A 20 -0.77 18.49 -8.45
CA GLY A 20 -0.42 19.37 -7.33
C GLY A 20 0.39 18.70 -6.23
N LEU A 21 0.93 17.51 -6.47
CA LEU A 21 1.76 16.77 -5.50
C LEU A 21 3.25 17.11 -5.67
N GLU A 22 3.97 17.16 -4.55
CA GLU A 22 5.43 17.25 -4.53
C GLU A 22 6.04 15.83 -4.46
N PRO A 23 6.71 15.33 -5.51
CA PRO A 23 7.29 13.99 -5.49
C PRO A 23 8.51 13.94 -4.56
N LYS A 24 8.43 13.14 -3.49
CA LYS A 24 9.54 12.90 -2.53
C LYS A 24 9.97 11.43 -2.56
N ASN A 25 11.27 11.19 -2.59
CA ASN A 25 11.87 9.86 -2.50
C ASN A 25 12.57 9.65 -1.16
N THR A 26 12.65 8.39 -0.72
CA THR A 26 13.43 8.02 0.46
C THR A 26 14.92 8.22 0.22
N ALA A 27 15.69 8.41 1.30
CA ALA A 27 17.13 8.42 1.21
C ALA A 27 17.65 7.05 0.70
N VAL A 28 18.78 7.09 -0.01
CA VAL A 28 19.39 5.87 -0.56
C VAL A 28 19.82 4.96 0.60
N ARG A 29 19.45 3.67 0.52
CA ARG A 29 19.71 2.66 1.56
C ARG A 29 18.99 2.94 2.89
N SER A 30 17.83 3.57 2.85
CA SER A 30 16.95 3.75 4.03
C SER A 30 15.66 2.93 3.88
N PRO A 31 15.71 1.59 3.98
CA PRO A 31 14.53 0.73 3.84
C PRO A 31 13.47 1.03 4.92
N GLU A 32 13.91 1.34 6.13
CA GLU A 32 13.08 1.77 7.28
C GLU A 32 12.10 2.90 6.92
N SER A 33 12.48 3.79 5.98
CA SER A 33 11.64 4.91 5.56
C SER A 33 10.37 4.50 4.81
N ASN A 34 10.26 3.24 4.39
CA ASN A 34 9.05 2.67 3.81
C ASN A 34 8.17 1.91 4.82
N GLY A 35 8.52 1.92 6.11
CA GLY A 35 7.93 1.04 7.12
C GLY A 35 6.40 1.11 7.21
N ILE A 36 5.78 2.27 6.95
CA ILE A 36 4.31 2.42 6.94
C ILE A 36 3.69 1.58 5.81
N ALA A 37 4.20 1.72 4.58
CA ALA A 37 3.68 0.99 3.43
C ALA A 37 3.96 -0.51 3.56
N GLU A 38 5.14 -0.89 4.07
CA GLU A 38 5.51 -2.29 4.30
C GLU A 38 4.63 -2.94 5.37
N SER A 39 4.38 -2.23 6.48
CA SER A 39 3.48 -2.68 7.55
C SER A 39 2.06 -2.88 7.03
N PHE A 40 1.54 -1.92 6.25
CA PHE A 40 0.23 -2.04 5.61
C PHE A 40 0.12 -3.29 4.74
N VAL A 41 1.08 -3.49 3.82
CA VAL A 41 1.09 -4.68 2.94
C VAL A 41 1.20 -5.97 3.76
N LYS A 42 1.99 -5.97 4.84
CA LYS A 42 2.13 -7.11 5.74
C LYS A 42 0.80 -7.45 6.42
N THR A 43 0.08 -6.47 6.93
CA THR A 43 -1.26 -6.66 7.54
C THR A 43 -2.24 -7.24 6.54
N ILE A 44 -2.37 -6.64 5.34
CA ILE A 44 -3.28 -7.14 4.30
C ILE A 44 -2.95 -8.60 3.95
N LYS A 45 -1.66 -8.92 3.72
CA LYS A 45 -1.24 -10.28 3.37
C LYS A 45 -1.50 -11.28 4.50
N ARG A 46 -1.15 -10.92 5.74
CA ARG A 46 -1.20 -11.82 6.90
C ARG A 46 -2.62 -12.05 7.38
N ASP A 47 -3.43 -11.01 7.49
CA ASP A 47 -4.70 -11.07 8.22
C ASP A 47 -5.91 -11.30 7.30
N TYR A 48 -5.78 -10.95 6.02
CA TYR A 48 -6.86 -11.08 5.04
C TYR A 48 -6.54 -12.11 3.96
N ILE A 49 -5.51 -11.84 3.16
CA ILE A 49 -5.24 -12.63 1.95
C ILE A 49 -4.83 -14.08 2.28
N SER A 50 -4.22 -14.31 3.45
CA SER A 50 -3.80 -15.65 3.88
C SER A 50 -5.00 -16.60 4.11
N ILE A 51 -6.16 -16.05 4.49
CA ILE A 51 -7.37 -16.80 4.83
C ILE A 51 -8.44 -16.75 3.73
N MET A 52 -8.30 -15.84 2.76
CA MET A 52 -9.23 -15.70 1.65
C MET A 52 -8.96 -16.74 0.54
N PRO A 53 -10.02 -17.30 -0.08
CA PRO A 53 -9.85 -18.18 -1.23
C PRO A 53 -9.25 -17.43 -2.41
N LYS A 54 -8.45 -18.09 -3.24
CA LYS A 54 -7.84 -17.49 -4.44
C LYS A 54 -7.65 -18.52 -5.55
N PRO A 55 -8.75 -19.14 -6.01
CA PRO A 55 -8.71 -20.18 -7.05
C PRO A 55 -8.26 -19.63 -8.41
N ASP A 56 -8.46 -18.34 -8.66
CA ASP A 56 -8.12 -17.66 -9.91
C ASP A 56 -7.83 -16.17 -9.66
N GLY A 57 -7.30 -15.49 -10.68
CA GLY A 57 -6.92 -14.08 -10.60
C GLY A 57 -8.10 -13.11 -10.42
N LEU A 58 -9.27 -13.42 -10.97
CA LEU A 58 -10.46 -12.58 -10.82
C LEU A 58 -10.97 -12.64 -9.37
N THR A 59 -11.04 -13.84 -8.80
CA THR A 59 -11.40 -14.03 -7.39
C THR A 59 -10.37 -13.40 -6.47
N ALA A 60 -9.07 -13.54 -6.77
CA ALA A 60 -8.01 -12.89 -5.99
C ALA A 60 -8.12 -11.35 -6.00
N ALA A 61 -8.45 -10.74 -7.15
CA ALA A 61 -8.64 -9.30 -7.26
C ALA A 61 -9.87 -8.81 -6.48
N LYS A 62 -10.98 -9.54 -6.54
CA LYS A 62 -12.19 -9.24 -5.74
C LYS A 62 -11.90 -9.30 -4.24
N ASN A 63 -11.23 -10.36 -3.81
CA ASN A 63 -10.90 -10.54 -2.39
C ASN A 63 -9.90 -9.49 -1.90
N LEU A 64 -9.00 -9.02 -2.76
CA LEU A 64 -8.13 -7.89 -2.43
C LEU A 64 -8.91 -6.59 -2.23
N ALA A 65 -9.93 -6.33 -3.05
CA ALA A 65 -10.80 -5.15 -2.88
C ALA A 65 -11.58 -5.22 -1.56
N GLU A 66 -12.18 -6.38 -1.27
CA GLU A 66 -12.90 -6.62 0.00
C GLU A 66 -11.97 -6.48 1.21
N ALA A 67 -10.73 -6.97 1.11
CA ALA A 67 -9.73 -6.79 2.15
C ALA A 67 -9.39 -5.30 2.42
N PHE A 68 -9.33 -4.47 1.38
CA PHE A 68 -9.10 -3.03 1.55
C PHE A 68 -10.29 -2.32 2.18
N GLU A 69 -11.52 -2.64 1.75
CA GLU A 69 -12.73 -2.10 2.36
C GLU A 69 -12.80 -2.46 3.85
N HIS A 70 -12.58 -3.74 4.19
CA HIS A 70 -12.58 -4.16 5.59
C HIS A 70 -11.43 -3.54 6.39
N TYR A 71 -10.25 -3.39 5.79
CA TYR A 71 -9.12 -2.71 6.45
C TYR A 71 -9.47 -1.27 6.82
N ASN A 72 -10.12 -0.52 5.93
CA ASN A 72 -10.43 0.88 6.17
C ASN A 72 -11.60 1.08 7.14
N GLU A 73 -12.65 0.27 7.04
CA GLU A 73 -13.91 0.49 7.76
C GLU A 73 -13.98 -0.23 9.12
N TRP A 74 -13.34 -1.39 9.26
CA TRP A 74 -13.58 -2.29 10.41
C TRP A 74 -12.32 -2.75 11.14
N HIS A 75 -11.15 -2.71 10.51
CA HIS A 75 -9.93 -3.17 11.14
C HIS A 75 -9.54 -2.29 12.34
N PRO A 76 -9.15 -2.86 13.48
CA PRO A 76 -8.75 -2.08 14.63
C PRO A 76 -7.44 -1.35 14.36
N HIS A 77 -7.51 -0.03 14.26
CA HIS A 77 -6.34 0.84 14.15
C HIS A 77 -6.02 1.47 15.49
N SER A 78 -4.88 1.14 16.07
CA SER A 78 -4.44 1.69 17.36
C SER A 78 -4.34 3.22 17.34
N ALA A 79 -3.95 3.82 16.22
CA ALA A 79 -3.90 5.26 16.03
C ALA A 79 -5.30 5.94 16.04
N LEU A 80 -6.38 5.18 15.79
CA LEU A 80 -7.76 5.65 15.84
C LEU A 80 -8.45 5.33 17.17
N GLY A 81 -7.71 4.79 18.16
CA GLY A 81 -8.23 4.48 19.49
C GLY A 81 -8.98 3.14 19.59
N TYR A 82 -8.92 2.30 18.56
CA TYR A 82 -9.47 0.96 18.60
C TYR A 82 -8.56 0.06 19.47
N ARG A 83 -9.17 -0.75 20.33
CA ARG A 83 -8.50 -1.70 21.24
C ARG A 83 -8.78 -3.13 20.84
#